data_AF-A0A2Z6IIW5-F1
#
_entry.id   AF-A0A2Z6IIW5-F1
#
_cell.length_a   1.000
_cell.length_b   1.000
_cell.length_c   1.000
_cell.angle_alpha   90.00
_cell.angle_beta   90.00
_cell.angle_gamma   90.00
#
_symmetry.space_group_name_H-M   'P 1'
#
loop_
_entity.id
_entity.type
_entity.pdbx_description
1 polymer ?
#
loop_
_entity_poly.entity_id
_entity_poly.type
_entity_poly.pdbx_seq_one_letter_code
_entity_poly.pdbx_strand_id
1 'polypeptide(L)'
;MSLKHATETLRRVTGSIAVRLTFWYALLSVVLIAAAGSALYWVLAAQLRHVDNQILASKIHAVHSALRRHTGNTEALRHETQLEASTIRGVYIWVSRPAEGVITRSPSSNPILEGPRPFAGSPAPLPEKEWKWAAANGRRYRIMARSYAGNPPATIYVAMSMAQEDNFLAAYRRALLLAIVLALLVALGAGYLIARRGMRPVARLAEIVDELGAGQLHRRVADEHWPNELRTLAANFDRLLGRLETSFNRISRFSADVAHELRTPLHILRGEAEITLSRQRSPAEYQACIESAMEEYGRLSGMVDALLFLARAEQSDARLDKPVLDVREEAAAVCAFYQAMADELGVALINRAIGSVAANPGLLRRALGNLLGNALRHTPAGGRSVSGPPFSLRYCRSSSVIAVPG
;
A
#
# COMPACT_ATOMS: atom_id res chain seq x y z
N MET A 1 -14.65 18.12 -27.55
CA MET A 1 -15.12 17.27 -26.43
C MET A 1 -14.50 15.87 -26.44
N SER A 2 -14.24 15.24 -27.60
CA SER A 2 -13.68 13.88 -27.72
C SER A 2 -12.23 13.68 -27.19
N LEU A 3 -11.33 14.65 -27.39
CA LEU A 3 -9.91 14.54 -26.97
C LEU A 3 -9.66 14.63 -25.45
N LYS A 4 -10.55 15.27 -24.67
CA LYS A 4 -10.42 15.37 -23.21
C LYS A 4 -10.86 14.08 -22.50
N HIS A 5 -11.89 13.40 -22.99
CA HIS A 5 -12.30 12.11 -22.43
C HIS A 5 -11.29 11.00 -22.75
N ALA A 6 -10.70 10.99 -23.95
CA ALA A 6 -9.65 10.03 -24.30
C ALA A 6 -8.42 10.15 -23.39
N THR A 7 -7.97 11.37 -23.10
CA THR A 7 -6.82 11.62 -22.22
C THR A 7 -7.11 11.31 -20.74
N GLU A 8 -8.33 11.57 -20.25
CA GLU A 8 -8.73 11.14 -18.90
C GLU A 8 -8.84 9.62 -18.77
N THR A 9 -9.37 8.91 -19.77
CA THR A 9 -9.39 7.44 -19.76
C THR A 9 -7.98 6.85 -19.79
N LEU A 10 -7.07 7.40 -20.60
CA LEU A 10 -5.67 6.97 -20.65
C LEU A 10 -4.94 7.23 -19.32
N ARG A 11 -5.24 8.33 -18.63
CA ARG A 11 -4.67 8.66 -17.32
C ARG A 11 -5.22 7.78 -16.19
N ARG A 12 -6.51 7.39 -16.25
CA ARG A 12 -7.09 6.41 -15.30
C ARG A 12 -6.53 5.00 -15.52
N VAL A 13 -6.23 4.61 -16.75
CA VAL A 13 -5.62 3.31 -17.07
C VAL A 13 -4.14 3.28 -16.67
N THR A 14 -3.37 4.33 -16.96
CA THR A 14 -1.93 4.41 -16.61
C THR A 14 -1.66 4.73 -15.13
N GLY A 15 -2.60 5.34 -14.42
CA GLY A 15 -2.55 5.59 -12.97
C GLY A 15 -2.97 4.40 -12.10
N SER A 16 -3.44 3.30 -12.69
CA SER A 16 -3.90 2.14 -11.94
C SER A 16 -2.72 1.36 -11.37
N ILE A 17 -2.74 1.10 -10.05
CA ILE A 17 -1.75 0.27 -9.34
C ILE A 17 -1.57 -1.08 -10.04
N ALA A 18 -2.67 -1.63 -10.56
CA ALA A 18 -2.71 -2.86 -11.34
C ALA A 18 -1.82 -2.83 -12.59
N VAL A 19 -1.89 -1.76 -13.38
CA VAL A 19 -1.10 -1.61 -14.62
C VAL A 19 0.37 -1.43 -14.29
N ARG A 20 0.67 -0.63 -13.26
CA ARG A 20 2.05 -0.44 -12.79
C ARG A 20 2.66 -1.73 -12.27
N LEU A 21 1.93 -2.50 -11.45
CA LEU A 21 2.41 -3.77 -10.91
C LEU A 21 2.62 -4.81 -12.02
N THR A 22 1.67 -4.90 -12.96
CA THR A 22 1.77 -5.81 -14.13
C THR A 22 2.99 -5.46 -14.98
N PHE A 23 3.21 -4.18 -15.24
CA PHE A 23 4.38 -3.72 -16.01
C PHE A 23 5.70 -4.10 -15.32
N TRP A 24 5.84 -3.82 -14.01
CA TRP A 24 7.06 -4.15 -13.27
C TRP A 24 7.30 -5.66 -13.18
N TYR A 25 6.24 -6.45 -12.99
CA TYR A 25 6.37 -7.91 -12.94
C TYR A 25 6.74 -8.50 -14.30
N ALA A 26 6.14 -7.99 -15.39
CA ALA A 26 6.50 -8.37 -16.75
C ALA A 26 7.94 -7.98 -17.08
N LEU A 27 8.36 -6.76 -16.73
CA LEU A 27 9.72 -6.29 -16.91
C LEU A 27 10.72 -7.17 -16.15
N LEU A 28 10.46 -7.46 -14.87
CA LEU A 28 11.31 -8.33 -14.06
C LEU A 28 11.43 -9.73 -14.66
N SER A 29 10.31 -10.31 -15.13
CA SER A 29 10.29 -11.64 -15.75
C SER A 29 11.11 -11.68 -17.04
N VAL A 30 10.96 -10.67 -17.90
CA VAL A 30 11.75 -10.56 -19.14
C VAL A 30 13.23 -10.39 -18.83
N VAL A 31 13.59 -9.54 -17.88
CA VAL A 31 14.99 -9.33 -17.47
C VAL A 31 15.60 -10.61 -16.94
N LEU A 32 14.88 -11.36 -16.08
CA LEU A 32 15.37 -12.60 -15.51
C LEU A 32 15.60 -13.67 -16.59
N ILE A 33 14.64 -13.85 -17.51
CA ILE A 33 14.74 -14.82 -18.61
C ILE A 33 15.86 -14.42 -19.58
N ALA A 34 15.97 -13.13 -19.92
CA ALA A 34 17.03 -12.65 -20.79
C ALA A 34 18.42 -12.81 -20.14
N ALA A 35 18.55 -12.52 -18.84
CA ALA A 35 19.79 -12.70 -18.10
C ALA A 35 20.18 -14.19 -18.02
N ALA A 36 19.26 -15.07 -17.59
CA ALA A 36 19.51 -16.51 -17.51
C ALA A 36 19.82 -17.12 -18.88
N GLY A 37 19.04 -16.78 -19.91
CA GLY A 37 19.24 -17.25 -21.28
C GLY A 37 20.55 -16.77 -21.90
N SER A 38 20.97 -15.54 -21.59
CA SER A 38 22.26 -14.98 -22.00
C SER A 38 23.42 -15.64 -21.27
N ALA A 39 23.31 -15.87 -19.96
CA ALA A 39 24.32 -16.61 -19.20
C ALA A 39 24.50 -18.03 -19.76
N LEU A 40 23.41 -18.74 -20.03
CA LEU A 40 23.44 -20.07 -20.62
C LEU A 40 24.04 -20.04 -22.04
N TYR A 41 23.72 -19.03 -22.85
CA TYR A 41 24.36 -18.82 -24.16
C TYR A 41 25.87 -18.66 -24.04
N TRP A 42 26.34 -17.84 -23.10
CA TRP A 42 27.76 -17.61 -22.86
C TRP A 42 28.49 -18.88 -22.42
N VAL A 43 27.89 -19.64 -21.51
CA VAL A 43 28.43 -20.95 -21.05
C VAL A 43 28.48 -21.94 -22.22
N LEU A 44 27.40 -22.06 -22.99
CA LEU A 44 27.32 -22.97 -24.13
C LEU A 44 28.36 -22.62 -25.21
N ALA A 45 28.48 -21.34 -25.53
CA ALA A 45 29.49 -20.85 -26.47
C ALA A 45 30.91 -21.09 -25.92
N ALA A 46 31.16 -20.87 -24.63
CA ALA A 46 32.45 -21.15 -24.02
C ALA A 46 32.80 -22.65 -24.05
N GLN A 47 31.82 -23.51 -23.78
CA GLN A 47 31.99 -24.96 -23.82
C GLN A 47 32.29 -25.46 -25.24
N LEU A 48 31.56 -24.97 -26.25
CA LEU A 48 31.83 -25.28 -27.65
C LEU A 48 33.26 -24.88 -28.04
N ARG A 49 33.71 -23.68 -27.65
CA ARG A 49 35.10 -23.26 -27.87
C ARG A 49 36.11 -24.21 -27.20
N HIS A 50 35.85 -24.60 -25.95
CA HIS A 50 36.75 -25.48 -25.22
C HIS A 50 36.87 -26.86 -25.87
N VAL A 51 35.74 -27.45 -26.25
CA VAL A 51 35.69 -28.75 -26.93
C VAL A 51 36.38 -28.68 -28.29
N ASP A 52 36.11 -27.66 -29.11
CA ASP A 52 36.75 -27.49 -30.42
C ASP A 52 38.27 -27.36 -30.29
N ASN A 53 38.76 -26.63 -29.29
CA ASN A 53 40.19 -26.50 -29.01
C ASN A 53 40.84 -27.82 -28.63
N GLN A 54 40.17 -28.63 -27.79
CA GLN A 54 40.64 -29.96 -27.43
C GLN A 54 40.71 -30.88 -28.66
N ILE A 55 39.72 -30.81 -29.56
CA ILE A 55 39.73 -31.58 -30.80
C ILE A 55 40.89 -31.15 -31.69
N LEU A 56 41.08 -29.85 -31.92
CA LEU A 56 42.19 -29.33 -32.73
C LEU A 56 43.55 -29.76 -32.16
N ALA A 57 43.76 -29.61 -30.86
CA ALA A 57 44.99 -30.02 -30.20
C ALA A 57 45.20 -31.55 -30.28
N SER A 58 44.16 -32.34 -30.06
CA SER A 58 44.20 -33.81 -30.18
C SER A 58 44.59 -34.25 -31.58
N LYS A 59 44.03 -33.63 -32.62
CA LYS A 59 44.37 -33.91 -34.03
C LYS A 59 45.82 -33.54 -34.36
N ILE A 60 46.32 -32.41 -33.85
CA ILE A 60 47.73 -32.05 -33.98
C ILE A 60 48.62 -33.11 -33.32
N HIS A 61 48.28 -33.57 -32.11
CA HIS A 61 49.04 -34.61 -31.41
C HIS A 61 49.01 -35.96 -32.13
N ALA A 62 47.87 -36.38 -32.68
CA ALA A 62 47.74 -37.61 -33.45
C ALA A 62 48.63 -37.58 -34.71
N VAL A 63 48.55 -36.51 -35.49
CA VAL A 63 49.38 -36.33 -36.71
C VAL A 63 50.86 -36.21 -36.36
N HIS A 64 51.21 -35.56 -35.24
CA HIS A 64 52.58 -35.52 -34.78
C HIS A 64 53.11 -36.91 -34.40
N SER A 65 52.29 -37.73 -33.74
CA SER A 65 52.65 -39.12 -33.42
C SER A 65 52.85 -39.97 -34.68
N ALA A 66 52.02 -39.77 -35.70
CA ALA A 66 52.13 -40.43 -37.01
C ALA A 66 53.42 -40.02 -37.73
N LEU A 67 53.74 -38.73 -37.70
CA LEU A 67 54.98 -38.19 -38.27
C LEU A 67 56.24 -38.81 -37.64
N ARG A 68 56.21 -39.10 -36.33
CA ARG A 68 57.32 -39.77 -35.62
C ARG A 68 57.37 -41.27 -35.88
N ARG A 69 56.24 -41.93 -36.12
CA ARG A 69 56.16 -43.38 -36.42
C ARG A 69 56.58 -43.71 -37.85
N HIS A 70 56.27 -42.84 -38.81
CA HIS A 70 56.49 -43.07 -40.24
C HIS A 70 57.55 -42.11 -40.83
N THR A 71 58.71 -42.01 -40.16
CA THR A 71 59.83 -41.18 -40.62
C THR A 71 60.33 -41.67 -41.99
N GLY A 72 60.17 -40.86 -43.03
CA GLY A 72 60.59 -41.18 -44.40
C GLY A 72 59.57 -41.91 -45.28
N ASN A 73 58.42 -42.34 -44.73
CA ASN A 73 57.33 -42.96 -45.51
C ASN A 73 56.14 -42.00 -45.65
N THR A 74 56.16 -41.21 -46.74
CA THR A 74 55.14 -40.19 -47.01
C THR A 74 53.77 -40.76 -47.36
N GLU A 75 53.71 -41.97 -47.93
CA GLU A 75 52.45 -42.65 -48.25
C GLU A 75 51.71 -43.13 -47.00
N ALA A 76 52.43 -43.75 -46.06
CA ALA A 76 51.87 -44.16 -44.77
C ALA A 76 51.37 -42.95 -43.97
N LEU A 77 52.16 -41.87 -43.92
CA LEU A 77 51.76 -40.62 -43.27
C LEU A 77 50.54 -39.98 -43.95
N ARG A 78 50.45 -40.05 -45.29
CA ARG A 78 49.29 -39.57 -46.03
C ARG A 78 48.04 -40.35 -45.66
N HIS A 79 48.11 -41.69 -45.65
CA HIS A 79 46.98 -42.54 -45.27
C HIS A 79 46.49 -42.25 -43.84
N GLU A 80 47.41 -42.14 -42.87
CA GLU A 80 47.05 -41.84 -41.48
C GLU A 80 46.46 -40.42 -41.30
N THR A 81 47.00 -39.43 -42.02
CA THR A 81 46.45 -38.06 -42.03
C THR A 81 45.04 -38.03 -42.64
N GLN A 82 44.77 -38.83 -43.67
CA GLN A 82 43.45 -38.95 -44.28
C GLN A 82 42.44 -39.60 -43.33
N LEU A 83 42.85 -40.67 -42.63
CA LEU A 83 42.02 -41.32 -41.61
C LEU A 83 41.66 -40.34 -40.49
N GLU A 84 42.65 -39.63 -39.95
CA GLU A 84 42.45 -38.65 -38.87
C GLU A 84 41.56 -37.47 -39.29
N ALA A 85 41.70 -36.99 -40.53
CA ALA A 85 40.83 -35.93 -41.06
C ALA A 85 39.40 -36.42 -41.30
N SER A 86 39.21 -37.71 -41.66
CA SER A 86 37.89 -38.29 -41.92
C SER A 86 37.09 -38.60 -40.65
N THR A 87 37.74 -38.72 -39.48
CA THR A 87 37.08 -39.06 -38.20
C THR A 87 36.02 -38.03 -37.81
N ILE A 88 36.25 -36.75 -38.10
CA ILE A 88 35.35 -35.65 -37.76
C ILE A 88 35.11 -34.82 -39.02
N ARG A 89 33.86 -34.80 -39.49
CA ARG A 89 33.48 -34.01 -40.68
C ARG A 89 33.80 -32.53 -40.47
N GLY A 90 34.37 -31.91 -41.50
CA GLY A 90 34.71 -30.49 -41.47
C GLY A 90 36.02 -30.15 -40.75
N VAL A 91 36.82 -31.16 -40.37
CA VAL A 91 38.22 -31.00 -39.97
C VAL A 91 39.11 -31.17 -41.19
N TYR A 92 40.07 -30.27 -41.34
CA TYR A 92 41.02 -30.22 -42.43
C TYR A 92 42.42 -30.16 -41.86
N ILE A 93 43.31 -31.02 -42.35
CA ILE A 93 44.67 -31.17 -41.84
C ILE A 93 45.66 -30.86 -42.96
N TRP A 94 46.69 -30.10 -42.63
CA TRP A 94 47.79 -29.79 -43.54
C TRP A 94 49.12 -29.94 -42.81
N VAL A 95 50.08 -30.61 -43.44
CA VAL A 95 51.42 -30.79 -42.88
C VAL A 95 52.45 -30.30 -43.88
N SER A 96 53.33 -29.40 -43.46
CA SER A 96 54.40 -28.86 -44.30
C SER A 96 55.76 -28.90 -43.61
N ARG A 97 56.80 -28.98 -44.43
CA ARG A 97 58.20 -28.85 -44.04
C ARG A 97 58.79 -27.54 -44.57
N PRO A 98 59.64 -26.83 -43.80
CA PRO A 98 60.31 -25.62 -44.30
C PRO A 98 61.12 -25.84 -45.59
N ALA A 99 61.72 -27.03 -45.77
CA ALA A 99 62.59 -27.34 -46.91
C ALA A 99 61.90 -28.05 -48.09
N GLU A 100 60.80 -28.76 -47.86
CA GLU A 100 60.15 -29.64 -48.86
C GLU A 100 58.73 -29.16 -49.27
N GLY A 101 58.21 -28.11 -48.63
CA GLY A 101 56.85 -27.65 -48.88
C GLY A 101 55.81 -28.62 -48.29
N VAL A 102 54.76 -28.93 -49.06
CA VAL A 102 53.61 -29.71 -48.58
C VAL A 102 53.93 -31.20 -48.56
N ILE A 103 53.88 -31.82 -47.38
CA ILE A 103 54.12 -33.27 -47.23
C ILE A 103 52.81 -34.02 -47.47
N THR A 104 51.75 -33.60 -46.77
CA THR A 104 50.43 -34.22 -46.84
C THR A 104 49.33 -33.23 -46.47
N ARG A 105 48.13 -33.48 -46.99
CA ARG A 105 46.91 -32.73 -46.71
C ARG A 105 45.71 -33.67 -46.70
N SER A 106 44.69 -33.32 -45.95
CA SER A 106 43.42 -34.06 -45.94
C SER A 106 42.79 -34.11 -47.34
N PRO A 107 42.11 -35.20 -47.72
CA PRO A 107 41.51 -35.34 -49.02
C PRO A 107 40.20 -34.55 -49.03
N SER A 108 40.22 -33.36 -49.61
CA SER A 108 38.99 -32.57 -49.79
C SER A 108 39.11 -31.67 -51.02
N SER A 109 38.00 -31.52 -51.73
CA SER A 109 37.81 -30.50 -52.78
C SER A 109 37.50 -29.12 -52.20
N ASN A 110 37.85 -28.87 -50.92
CA ASN A 110 37.62 -27.57 -50.31
C ASN A 110 38.75 -26.63 -50.76
N PRO A 111 38.43 -25.46 -51.34
CA PRO A 111 39.42 -24.52 -51.88
C PRO A 111 40.40 -24.00 -50.83
N ILE A 112 40.09 -24.11 -49.52
CA ILE A 112 41.06 -23.79 -48.46
C ILE A 112 42.29 -24.71 -48.49
N LEU A 113 42.18 -25.90 -49.11
CA LEU A 113 43.27 -26.83 -49.29
C LEU A 113 43.97 -26.71 -50.67
N GLU A 114 43.47 -25.84 -51.54
CA GLU A 114 43.94 -25.67 -52.92
C GLU A 114 44.91 -24.47 -52.97
N GLY A 115 46.20 -24.75 -52.83
CA GLY A 115 47.25 -23.72 -52.93
C GLY A 115 48.63 -24.23 -52.50
N PRO A 116 49.68 -23.41 -52.63
CA PRO A 116 51.03 -23.73 -52.14
C PRO A 116 51.20 -23.47 -50.63
N ARG A 117 50.21 -22.84 -49.99
CA ARG A 117 50.22 -22.46 -48.56
C ARG A 117 49.03 -23.09 -47.83
N PRO A 118 49.17 -23.43 -46.53
CA PRO A 118 48.07 -23.90 -45.72
C PRO A 118 46.96 -22.84 -45.65
N PHE A 119 45.71 -23.27 -45.86
CA PHE A 119 44.51 -22.42 -45.73
C PHE A 119 44.60 -21.14 -46.56
N ALA A 120 44.44 -21.26 -47.88
CA ALA A 120 44.61 -20.19 -48.85
C ALA A 120 43.86 -18.89 -48.46
N GLY A 121 44.60 -17.79 -48.31
CA GLY A 121 44.07 -16.48 -47.85
C GLY A 121 44.11 -16.27 -46.33
N SER A 122 44.71 -17.19 -45.56
CA SER A 122 44.99 -17.00 -44.14
C SER A 122 46.27 -16.16 -43.89
N PRO A 123 46.41 -15.48 -42.74
CA PRO A 123 47.61 -14.72 -42.39
C PRO A 123 48.82 -15.64 -42.21
N ALA A 124 49.98 -15.21 -42.69
CA ALA A 124 51.26 -15.91 -42.47
C ALA A 124 52.21 -15.02 -41.66
N PRO A 125 52.85 -15.53 -40.58
CA PRO A 125 52.73 -16.88 -40.03
C PRO A 125 51.41 -17.10 -39.27
N LEU A 126 50.88 -18.33 -39.33
CA LEU A 126 49.71 -18.70 -38.55
C LEU A 126 50.08 -18.79 -37.07
N PRO A 127 49.27 -18.22 -36.15
CA PRO A 127 49.55 -18.28 -34.72
C PRO A 127 49.50 -19.72 -34.20
N GLU A 128 50.34 -20.03 -33.21
CA GLU A 128 50.32 -21.33 -32.53
C GLU A 128 49.15 -21.49 -31.54
N LYS A 129 48.39 -20.40 -31.33
CA LYS A 129 47.15 -20.38 -30.54
C LYS A 129 45.94 -20.49 -31.47
N GLU A 130 44.80 -20.87 -30.89
CA GLU A 130 43.54 -20.89 -31.63
C GLU A 130 43.25 -19.51 -32.25
N TRP A 131 42.77 -19.53 -33.48
CA TRP A 131 42.37 -18.31 -34.16
C TRP A 131 41.17 -18.56 -35.08
N LYS A 132 40.32 -17.55 -35.23
CA LYS A 132 39.14 -17.59 -36.11
C LYS A 132 39.45 -16.89 -37.43
N TRP A 133 39.20 -17.58 -38.53
CA TRP A 133 39.41 -17.10 -39.88
C TRP A 133 38.12 -17.17 -40.69
N ALA A 134 37.89 -16.19 -41.55
CA ALA A 134 36.88 -16.28 -42.59
C ALA A 134 37.58 -16.51 -43.94
N ALA A 135 37.28 -17.64 -44.59
CA ALA A 135 37.80 -17.93 -45.91
C ALA A 135 37.10 -17.07 -46.98
N ALA A 136 37.70 -16.97 -48.17
CA ALA A 136 37.13 -16.22 -49.30
C ALA A 136 35.73 -16.71 -49.72
N ASN A 137 35.37 -17.95 -49.38
CA ASN A 137 34.03 -18.52 -49.59
C ASN A 137 32.99 -18.07 -48.53
N GLY A 138 33.33 -17.14 -47.64
CA GLY A 138 32.47 -16.62 -46.57
C GLY A 138 32.29 -17.56 -45.38
N ARG A 139 32.85 -18.78 -45.42
CA ARG A 139 32.78 -19.72 -44.29
C ARG A 139 33.84 -19.40 -43.26
N ARG A 140 33.45 -19.53 -41.99
CA ARG A 140 34.35 -19.36 -40.85
C ARG A 140 34.97 -20.68 -40.42
N TYR A 141 36.25 -20.63 -40.12
CA TYR A 141 37.04 -21.76 -39.64
C TYR A 141 37.80 -21.37 -38.39
N ARG A 142 37.93 -22.30 -37.45
CA ARG A 142 38.89 -22.22 -36.35
C ARG A 142 40.16 -22.94 -36.77
N ILE A 143 41.29 -22.26 -36.70
CA ILE A 143 42.60 -22.78 -37.11
C ILE A 143 43.49 -22.86 -35.89
N MET A 144 44.31 -23.92 -35.82
CA MET A 144 45.41 -24.06 -34.89
C MET A 144 46.63 -24.61 -35.64
N ALA A 145 47.80 -24.01 -35.39
CA ALA A 145 49.07 -24.45 -35.93
C ALA A 145 49.99 -24.87 -34.78
N ARG A 146 50.89 -25.83 -35.03
CA ARG A 146 52.01 -26.10 -34.12
C ARG A 146 53.24 -26.52 -34.90
N SER A 147 54.36 -25.86 -34.62
CA SER A 147 55.64 -26.17 -35.22
C SER A 147 56.44 -27.11 -34.31
N TYR A 148 57.12 -28.08 -34.90
CA TYR A 148 57.94 -29.05 -34.19
C TYR A 148 59.37 -29.03 -34.75
N ALA A 149 60.34 -28.68 -33.90
CA ALA A 149 61.76 -28.56 -34.24
C ALA A 149 62.52 -29.91 -34.26
N GLY A 150 61.86 -30.99 -34.71
CA GLY A 150 62.48 -32.32 -34.84
C GLY A 150 63.40 -32.44 -36.06
N ASN A 151 64.01 -33.62 -36.25
CA ASN A 151 64.68 -33.98 -37.51
C ASN A 151 63.87 -35.08 -38.22
N PRO A 152 63.10 -34.76 -39.29
CA PRO A 152 62.97 -33.46 -39.93
C PRO A 152 61.96 -32.50 -39.25
N PRO A 153 62.15 -31.17 -39.34
CA PRO A 153 61.26 -30.18 -38.71
C PRO A 153 59.96 -30.07 -39.49
N ALA A 154 58.80 -30.01 -38.82
CA ALA A 154 57.51 -29.94 -39.49
C ALA A 154 56.52 -29.05 -38.75
N THR A 155 55.63 -28.41 -39.52
CA THR A 155 54.50 -27.65 -38.98
C THR A 155 53.20 -28.33 -39.37
N ILE A 156 52.35 -28.57 -38.37
CA ILE A 156 51.03 -29.16 -38.53
C ILE A 156 50.00 -28.06 -38.36
N TYR A 157 49.10 -27.97 -39.32
CA TYR A 157 47.98 -27.05 -39.31
C TYR A 157 46.67 -27.84 -39.33
N VAL A 158 45.75 -27.49 -38.44
CA VAL A 158 44.42 -28.07 -38.39
C VAL A 158 43.39 -26.95 -38.43
N ALA A 159 42.42 -27.06 -39.33
CA ALA A 159 41.27 -26.17 -39.41
C ALA A 159 39.98 -26.94 -39.19
N MET A 160 39.02 -26.34 -38.49
CA MET A 160 37.68 -26.88 -38.30
C MET A 160 36.62 -25.87 -38.75
N SER A 161 35.63 -26.32 -39.51
CA SER A 161 34.50 -25.50 -39.97
C SER A 161 33.59 -25.09 -38.80
N MET A 162 33.38 -23.78 -38.61
CA MET A 162 32.48 -23.25 -37.58
C MET A 162 31.00 -23.22 -38.01
N ALA A 163 30.67 -23.67 -39.22
CA ALA A 163 29.30 -23.60 -39.75
C ALA A 163 28.26 -24.32 -38.86
N GLN A 164 28.64 -25.44 -38.23
CA GLN A 164 27.75 -26.18 -37.34
C GLN A 164 27.55 -25.45 -35.99
N GLU A 165 28.63 -24.92 -35.40
CA GLU A 165 28.59 -24.07 -34.20
C GLU A 165 27.70 -22.83 -34.45
N ASP A 166 27.91 -22.14 -35.56
CA ASP A 166 27.20 -20.93 -35.94
C ASP A 166 25.71 -21.16 -36.13
N ASN A 167 25.33 -22.23 -36.85
CA ASN A 167 23.94 -22.59 -37.06
C ASN A 167 23.25 -22.97 -35.74
N PHE A 168 23.95 -23.68 -34.86
CA PHE A 168 23.44 -24.07 -33.55
C PHE A 168 23.22 -22.86 -32.64
N LEU A 169 24.20 -21.96 -32.52
CA LEU A 169 24.07 -20.72 -31.75
C LEU A 169 23.01 -19.77 -32.33
N ALA A 170 22.87 -19.72 -33.67
CA ALA A 170 21.82 -18.95 -34.32
C ALA A 170 20.40 -19.54 -34.08
N ALA A 171 20.27 -20.87 -34.05
CA ALA A 171 19.03 -21.54 -33.68
C ALA A 171 18.69 -21.27 -32.20
N TYR A 172 19.68 -21.38 -31.31
CA TYR A 172 19.52 -21.08 -29.90
C TYR A 172 19.08 -19.62 -29.67
N ARG A 173 19.71 -18.64 -30.34
CA ARG A 173 19.31 -17.22 -30.25
C ARG A 173 17.86 -17.01 -30.71
N ARG A 174 17.42 -17.65 -31.79
CA ARG A 174 16.04 -17.58 -32.26
C ARG A 174 15.06 -18.19 -31.25
N ALA A 175 15.40 -19.34 -30.68
CA ALA A 175 14.61 -19.97 -29.63
C ALA A 175 14.52 -19.09 -28.38
N LEU A 176 15.62 -18.45 -27.98
CA LEU A 176 15.66 -17.53 -26.84
C LEU A 176 14.79 -16.28 -27.09
N LEU A 177 14.86 -15.68 -28.28
CA LEU A 177 14.00 -14.55 -28.65
C LEU A 177 12.52 -14.94 -28.63
N LEU A 178 12.17 -16.11 -29.16
CA LEU A 178 10.81 -16.63 -29.12
C LEU A 178 10.33 -16.85 -27.68
N ALA A 179 11.19 -17.42 -26.82
CA ALA A 179 10.89 -17.63 -25.41
C ALA A 179 10.66 -16.31 -24.66
N ILE A 180 11.47 -15.27 -24.93
CA ILE A 180 11.30 -13.93 -24.35
C ILE A 180 9.97 -13.31 -24.77
N VAL A 181 9.63 -13.38 -26.07
CA VAL A 181 8.36 -12.84 -26.60
C VAL A 181 7.18 -13.58 -25.98
N LEU A 182 7.22 -14.91 -25.92
CA LEU A 182 6.15 -15.70 -25.33
C LEU A 182 5.99 -15.42 -23.83
N ALA A 183 7.11 -15.34 -23.10
CA ALA A 183 7.09 -15.00 -21.68
C ALA A 183 6.52 -13.60 -21.42
N LEU A 184 6.84 -12.62 -22.26
CA LEU A 184 6.26 -11.28 -22.19
C LEU A 184 4.74 -11.32 -22.39
N LEU A 185 4.25 -12.02 -23.40
CA LEU A 185 2.81 -12.16 -23.66
C LEU A 185 2.09 -12.83 -22.50
N VAL A 186 2.66 -13.92 -21.95
CA VAL A 186 2.11 -14.63 -20.79
C VAL A 186 2.11 -13.73 -19.55
N ALA A 187 3.20 -13.01 -19.29
CA ALA A 187 3.31 -12.12 -18.13
C ALA A 187 2.31 -10.96 -18.21
N LEU A 188 2.12 -10.36 -19.39
CA LEU A 188 1.11 -9.31 -19.60
C LEU A 188 -0.31 -9.85 -19.43
N GLY A 189 -0.63 -11.01 -20.02
CA GLY A 189 -1.95 -11.63 -19.90
C GLY A 189 -2.28 -12.06 -18.46
N ALA A 190 -1.35 -12.76 -17.81
CA ALA A 190 -1.50 -13.19 -16.42
C ALA A 190 -1.57 -11.99 -15.47
N GLY A 191 -0.69 -11.01 -15.63
CA GLY A 191 -0.69 -9.80 -14.80
C GLY A 191 -1.98 -9.01 -14.94
N TYR A 192 -2.49 -8.82 -16.15
CA TYR A 192 -3.79 -8.19 -16.38
C TYR A 192 -4.94 -8.94 -15.69
N LEU A 193 -4.95 -10.27 -15.78
CA LEU A 193 -6.00 -11.10 -15.19
C LEU A 193 -5.96 -11.07 -13.65
N ILE A 194 -4.77 -11.17 -13.07
CA ILE A 194 -4.53 -11.10 -11.62
C ILE A 194 -4.95 -9.72 -11.11
N ALA A 195 -4.51 -8.65 -11.77
CA ALA A 195 -4.88 -7.28 -11.44
C ALA A 195 -6.40 -7.08 -11.46
N ARG A 196 -7.07 -7.50 -12.54
CA ARG A 196 -8.51 -7.32 -12.71
C ARG A 196 -9.31 -8.10 -11.66
N ARG A 197 -8.90 -9.32 -11.33
CA ARG A 197 -9.55 -10.12 -10.29
C ARG A 197 -9.24 -9.62 -8.88
N GLY A 198 -7.99 -9.25 -8.60
CA GLY A 198 -7.55 -8.77 -7.30
C GLY A 198 -8.12 -7.40 -6.91
N MET A 199 -8.38 -6.53 -7.89
CA MET A 199 -8.98 -5.21 -7.64
C MET A 199 -10.52 -5.24 -7.57
N ARG A 200 -11.18 -6.32 -8.00
CA ARG A 200 -12.65 -6.42 -8.00
C ARG A 200 -13.27 -6.25 -6.61
N PRO A 201 -12.74 -6.86 -5.53
CA PRO A 201 -13.26 -6.64 -4.18
C PRO A 201 -13.11 -5.18 -3.72
N VAL A 202 -12.02 -4.51 -4.08
CA VAL A 202 -11.82 -3.09 -3.73
C VAL A 202 -12.85 -2.21 -4.43
N ALA A 203 -13.12 -2.46 -5.71
CA ALA A 203 -14.16 -1.75 -6.45
C ALA A 203 -15.54 -1.97 -5.83
N ARG A 204 -15.86 -3.21 -5.43
CA ARG A 204 -17.11 -3.53 -4.76
C ARG A 204 -17.27 -2.82 -3.41
N LEU A 205 -16.20 -2.76 -2.62
CA LEU A 205 -16.20 -2.02 -1.37
C LEU A 205 -16.48 -0.52 -1.62
N ALA A 206 -15.88 0.07 -2.66
CA ALA A 206 -16.13 1.45 -3.03
C ALA A 206 -17.58 1.67 -3.48
N GLU A 207 -18.16 0.76 -4.28
CA GLU A 207 -19.57 0.80 -4.68
C GLU A 207 -20.50 0.75 -3.46
N ILE A 208 -20.27 -0.17 -2.52
CA ILE A 208 -21.06 -0.26 -1.28
C ILE A 208 -21.00 1.06 -0.51
N VAL A 209 -19.82 1.65 -0.37
CA VAL A 209 -19.65 2.91 0.37
C VAL A 209 -20.33 4.08 -0.35
N ASP A 210 -20.32 4.12 -1.68
CA ASP A 210 -20.99 5.16 -2.47
C ASP A 210 -22.53 5.04 -2.41
N GLU A 211 -23.05 3.81 -2.27
CA GLU A 211 -24.47 3.56 -2.06
C GLU A 211 -24.97 3.99 -0.65
N LEU A 212 -24.08 4.17 0.33
CA LEU A 212 -24.47 4.51 1.70
C LEU A 212 -24.92 5.96 1.81
N GLY A 213 -26.24 6.18 1.71
CA GLY A 213 -26.89 7.44 2.06
C GLY A 213 -27.22 7.57 3.56
N ALA A 214 -27.64 8.76 3.98
CA ALA A 214 -28.01 9.09 5.37
C ALA A 214 -29.12 8.21 5.99
N GLY A 215 -29.87 7.45 5.19
CA GLY A 215 -30.90 6.52 5.66
C GLY A 215 -30.43 5.07 5.84
N GLN A 216 -29.21 4.71 5.43
CA GLN A 216 -28.75 3.32 5.36
C GLN A 216 -27.57 2.98 6.28
N LEU A 217 -27.33 3.78 7.33
CA LEU A 217 -26.21 3.57 8.27
C LEU A 217 -26.26 2.25 9.06
N HIS A 218 -27.40 1.55 9.03
CA HIS A 218 -27.58 0.23 9.64
C HIS A 218 -26.97 -0.90 8.79
N ARG A 219 -26.71 -0.68 7.49
CA ARG A 219 -26.08 -1.68 6.62
C ARG A 219 -24.65 -1.91 7.08
N ARG A 220 -24.25 -3.18 7.21
CA ARG A 220 -22.89 -3.58 7.57
C ARG A 220 -22.15 -4.08 6.34
N VAL A 221 -20.94 -3.55 6.16
CA VAL A 221 -20.05 -3.83 5.03
C VAL A 221 -19.33 -5.17 5.25
N ALA A 222 -19.04 -5.55 6.50
CA ALA A 222 -18.30 -6.78 6.82
C ALA A 222 -19.10 -8.08 6.61
N ASP A 223 -20.41 -8.01 6.35
CA ASP A 223 -21.25 -9.18 6.10
C ASP A 223 -20.92 -9.88 4.76
N GLU A 224 -20.23 -9.19 3.85
CA GLU A 224 -19.74 -9.78 2.61
C GLU A 224 -18.45 -10.60 2.77
N HIS A 225 -18.24 -11.54 1.84
CA HIS A 225 -17.03 -12.37 1.81
C HIS A 225 -15.83 -11.58 1.27
N TRP A 226 -15.05 -10.98 2.17
CA TRP A 226 -13.85 -10.23 1.83
C TRP A 226 -12.57 -11.08 1.87
N PRO A 227 -11.58 -10.79 0.99
CA PRO A 227 -10.20 -11.22 1.18
C PRO A 227 -9.66 -10.80 2.55
N ASN A 228 -8.69 -11.54 3.08
CA ASN A 228 -8.14 -11.30 4.42
C ASN A 228 -7.59 -9.88 4.58
N GLU A 229 -6.99 -9.33 3.52
CA GLU A 229 -6.40 -8.00 3.47
C GLU A 229 -7.45 -6.89 3.60
N LEU A 230 -8.69 -7.13 3.15
CA LEU A 230 -9.78 -6.15 3.19
C LEU A 230 -10.72 -6.33 4.40
N ARG A 231 -10.66 -7.47 5.08
CA ARG A 231 -11.53 -7.80 6.22
C ARG A 231 -11.41 -6.75 7.35
N THR A 232 -10.18 -6.34 7.67
CA THR A 232 -9.91 -5.29 8.65
C THR A 232 -10.45 -3.93 8.23
N LEU A 233 -10.36 -3.61 6.92
CA LEU A 233 -10.87 -2.36 6.38
C LEU A 233 -12.40 -2.31 6.45
N ALA A 234 -13.08 -3.39 6.05
CA ALA A 234 -14.54 -3.50 6.18
C ALA A 234 -15.00 -3.33 7.64
N ALA A 235 -14.32 -3.98 8.59
CA ALA A 235 -14.61 -3.85 10.01
C ALA A 235 -14.37 -2.43 10.57
N ASN A 236 -13.40 -1.68 10.02
CA ASN A 236 -13.18 -0.28 10.37
C ASN A 236 -14.30 0.62 9.81
N PHE A 237 -14.77 0.37 8.59
CA PHE A 237 -15.92 1.06 8.01
C PHE A 237 -17.17 0.86 8.86
N ASP A 238 -17.45 -0.37 9.28
CA ASP A 238 -18.61 -0.65 10.15
C ASP A 238 -18.53 0.08 11.50
N ARG A 239 -17.33 0.16 12.10
CA ARG A 239 -17.12 0.96 13.30
C ARG A 239 -17.37 2.44 13.07
N LEU A 240 -16.97 2.98 11.92
CA LEU A 240 -17.25 4.37 11.55
C LEU A 240 -18.74 4.61 11.35
N LEU A 241 -19.44 3.70 10.65
CA LEU A 241 -20.89 3.76 10.45
C LEU A 241 -21.64 3.69 11.79
N GLY A 242 -21.24 2.80 12.70
CA GLY A 242 -21.84 2.72 14.03
C GLY A 242 -21.66 4.00 14.87
N ARG A 243 -20.50 4.67 14.74
CA ARG A 243 -20.27 5.98 15.39
C ARG A 243 -21.17 7.06 14.80
N LEU A 244 -21.27 7.13 13.47
CA LEU A 244 -22.16 8.08 12.80
C LEU A 244 -23.63 7.84 13.16
N GLU A 245 -24.08 6.59 13.15
CA GLU A 245 -25.44 6.18 13.54
C GLU A 245 -25.75 6.63 14.97
N THR A 246 -24.83 6.39 15.91
CA THR A 246 -24.98 6.80 17.31
C THR A 246 -25.08 8.33 17.45
N SER A 247 -24.21 9.08 16.75
CA SER A 247 -24.24 10.54 16.75
C SER A 247 -25.52 11.09 16.14
N PHE A 248 -25.97 10.53 15.01
CA PHE A 248 -27.20 10.96 14.36
C PHE A 248 -28.44 10.70 15.24
N ASN A 249 -28.53 9.52 15.85
CA ASN A 249 -29.62 9.16 16.76
C ASN A 249 -29.64 10.04 18.02
N ARG A 250 -28.48 10.52 18.49
CA ARG A 250 -28.40 11.47 19.61
C ARG A 250 -28.92 12.85 19.22
N ILE A 251 -28.48 13.35 18.06
CA ILE A 251 -28.95 14.64 17.53
C ILE A 251 -30.46 14.61 17.26
N SER A 252 -30.96 13.56 16.61
CA SER A 252 -32.39 13.45 16.30
C SER A 252 -33.27 13.41 17.55
N ARG A 253 -32.87 12.66 18.59
CA ARG A 253 -33.61 12.64 19.86
C ARG A 253 -33.57 13.99 20.55
N PHE A 254 -32.38 14.59 20.65
CA PHE A 254 -32.23 15.92 21.23
C PHE A 254 -33.09 16.97 20.51
N SER A 255 -33.11 16.98 19.18
CA SER A 255 -33.96 17.89 18.41
C SER A 255 -35.46 17.66 18.66
N ALA A 256 -35.89 16.41 18.82
CA ALA A 256 -37.29 16.08 19.12
C ALA A 256 -37.68 16.55 20.54
N ASP A 257 -36.81 16.32 21.53
CA ASP A 257 -37.03 16.73 22.91
C ASP A 257 -37.10 18.26 23.03
N VAL A 258 -36.16 18.98 22.42
CA VAL A 258 -36.16 20.45 22.38
C VAL A 258 -37.43 20.99 21.72
N ALA A 259 -37.85 20.40 20.60
CA ALA A 259 -39.08 20.83 19.93
C ALA A 259 -40.31 20.62 20.81
N HIS A 260 -40.35 19.57 21.62
CA HIS A 260 -41.45 19.31 22.55
C HIS A 260 -41.48 20.31 23.71
N GLU A 261 -40.33 20.51 24.37
CA GLU A 261 -40.18 21.42 25.51
C GLU A 261 -40.47 22.88 25.15
N LEU A 262 -40.16 23.32 23.93
CA LEU A 262 -40.48 24.67 23.45
C LEU A 262 -41.95 24.83 23.03
N ARG A 263 -42.59 23.76 22.55
CA ARG A 263 -43.97 23.84 22.03
C ARG A 263 -44.98 24.11 23.15
N THR A 264 -44.81 23.51 24.31
CA THR A 264 -45.71 23.68 25.47
C THR A 264 -45.83 25.13 25.96
N PRO A 265 -44.75 25.85 26.34
CA PRO A 265 -44.84 27.24 26.77
C PRO A 265 -45.38 28.16 25.65
N LEU A 266 -45.02 27.90 24.39
CA LEU A 266 -45.57 28.66 23.26
C LEU A 266 -47.09 28.48 23.12
N HIS A 267 -47.63 27.28 23.35
CA HIS A 267 -49.08 27.06 23.36
C HIS A 267 -49.76 27.73 24.55
N ILE A 268 -49.13 27.75 25.72
CA ILE A 268 -49.66 28.44 26.91
C ILE A 268 -49.74 29.95 26.63
N LEU A 269 -48.63 30.57 26.20
CA LEU A 269 -48.58 31.99 25.84
C LEU A 269 -49.64 32.35 24.80
N ARG A 270 -49.79 31.52 23.77
CA ARG A 270 -50.81 31.75 22.73
C ARG A 270 -52.23 31.62 23.29
N GLY A 271 -52.50 30.59 24.08
CA GLY A 271 -53.81 30.35 24.67
C GLY A 271 -54.24 31.44 25.64
N GLU A 272 -53.34 31.91 26.50
CA GLU A 272 -53.60 33.04 27.40
C GLU A 272 -53.88 34.32 26.64
N ALA A 273 -53.13 34.61 25.58
CA ALA A 273 -53.37 35.76 24.72
C ALA A 273 -54.74 35.66 24.01
N GLU A 274 -55.08 34.51 23.43
CA GLU A 274 -56.37 34.27 22.75
C GLU A 274 -57.55 34.43 23.73
N ILE A 275 -57.47 33.85 24.93
CA ILE A 275 -58.51 33.96 25.97
C ILE A 275 -58.65 35.41 26.46
N THR A 276 -57.54 36.11 26.62
CA THR A 276 -57.52 37.51 27.08
C THR A 276 -58.10 38.46 26.03
N LEU A 277 -57.88 38.18 24.75
CA LEU A 277 -58.43 38.97 23.63
C LEU A 277 -59.88 38.61 23.27
N SER A 278 -60.40 37.46 23.71
CA SER A 278 -61.75 36.99 23.34
C SER A 278 -62.91 37.87 23.83
N ARG A 279 -62.69 38.69 24.87
CA ARG A 279 -63.68 39.61 25.43
C ARG A 279 -63.00 40.72 26.24
N GLN A 280 -63.69 41.84 26.46
CA GLN A 280 -63.21 42.91 27.35
C GLN A 280 -63.02 42.39 28.79
N ARG A 281 -61.89 42.77 29.39
CA ARG A 281 -61.46 42.37 30.74
C ARG A 281 -61.17 43.61 31.59
N SER A 282 -61.13 43.42 32.90
CA SER A 282 -60.67 44.46 33.82
C SER A 282 -59.17 44.73 33.67
N PRO A 283 -58.68 45.94 34.00
CA PRO A 283 -57.24 46.23 34.01
C PRO A 283 -56.42 45.24 34.85
N ALA A 284 -56.95 44.76 35.96
CA ALA A 284 -56.30 43.78 36.83
C ALA A 284 -56.12 42.41 36.16
N GLU A 285 -57.11 41.95 35.39
CA GLU A 285 -57.00 40.69 34.62
C GLU A 285 -55.99 40.78 33.48
N TYR A 286 -55.89 41.95 32.80
CA TYR A 286 -54.84 42.17 31.81
C TYR A 286 -53.45 42.15 32.44
N GLN A 287 -53.29 42.79 33.60
CA GLN A 287 -52.02 42.79 34.31
C GLN A 287 -51.61 41.37 34.72
N ALA A 288 -52.52 40.58 35.26
CA ALA A 288 -52.26 39.19 35.62
C ALA A 288 -51.87 38.32 34.41
N CYS A 289 -52.49 38.53 33.25
CA CYS A 289 -52.11 37.83 32.02
C CYS A 289 -50.71 38.23 31.53
N ILE A 290 -50.36 39.52 31.60
CA ILE A 290 -49.01 39.99 31.24
C ILE A 290 -47.97 39.44 32.20
N GLU A 291 -48.27 39.38 33.51
CA GLU A 291 -47.39 38.79 34.53
C GLU A 291 -47.17 37.29 34.25
N SER A 292 -48.23 36.53 33.98
CA SER A 292 -48.13 35.11 33.58
C SER A 292 -47.30 34.93 32.30
N ALA A 293 -47.54 35.77 31.29
CA ALA A 293 -46.77 35.73 30.05
C ALA A 293 -45.28 36.04 30.28
N MET A 294 -44.96 37.01 31.14
CA MET A 294 -43.58 37.35 31.50
C MET A 294 -42.87 36.18 32.22
N GLU A 295 -43.57 35.44 33.08
CA GLU A 295 -43.04 34.23 33.71
C GLU A 295 -42.70 33.15 32.66
N GLU A 296 -43.62 32.87 31.72
CA GLU A 296 -43.39 31.89 30.66
C GLU A 296 -42.28 32.33 29.68
N TYR A 297 -42.16 33.62 29.36
CA TYR A 297 -41.02 34.15 28.61
C TYR A 297 -39.70 33.96 29.37
N GLY A 298 -39.69 34.21 30.68
CA GLY A 298 -38.53 33.94 31.53
C GLY A 298 -38.12 32.47 31.50
N ARG A 299 -39.10 31.56 31.54
CA ARG A 299 -38.88 30.12 31.43
C ARG A 299 -38.29 29.73 30.07
N LEU A 300 -38.84 30.26 28.97
CA LEU A 300 -38.32 30.06 27.62
C LEU A 300 -36.88 30.56 27.46
N SER A 301 -36.59 31.77 27.94
CA SER A 301 -35.23 32.33 27.90
C SER A 301 -34.25 31.44 28.66
N GLY A 302 -34.63 30.98 29.86
CA GLY A 302 -33.81 30.07 30.65
C GLY A 302 -33.55 28.72 29.94
N MET A 303 -34.54 28.16 29.23
CA MET A 303 -34.33 26.96 28.42
C MET A 303 -33.33 27.21 27.29
N VAL A 304 -33.45 28.32 26.55
CA VAL A 304 -32.52 28.66 25.46
C VAL A 304 -31.10 28.82 25.98
N ASP A 305 -30.92 29.51 27.12
CA ASP A 305 -29.61 29.67 27.76
C ASP A 305 -29.01 28.34 28.24
N ALA A 306 -29.85 27.42 28.70
CA ALA A 306 -29.43 26.07 29.07
C ALA A 306 -29.01 25.25 27.83
N LEU A 307 -29.74 25.35 26.72
CA LEU A 307 -29.42 24.67 25.46
C LEU A 307 -28.12 25.20 24.84
N LEU A 308 -27.94 26.52 24.78
CA LEU A 308 -26.71 27.15 24.29
C LEU A 308 -25.50 26.77 25.15
N PHE A 309 -25.70 26.66 26.46
CA PHE A 309 -24.66 26.18 27.36
C PHE A 309 -24.29 24.71 27.09
N LEU A 310 -25.28 23.83 26.95
CA LEU A 310 -25.04 22.42 26.67
C LEU A 310 -24.31 22.23 25.33
N ALA A 311 -24.74 22.92 24.28
CA ALA A 311 -24.11 22.87 22.96
C ALA A 311 -22.64 23.33 23.00
N ARG A 312 -22.33 24.37 23.79
CA ARG A 312 -20.94 24.82 23.99
C ARG A 312 -20.12 23.82 24.79
N ALA A 313 -20.71 23.20 25.82
CA ALA A 313 -20.05 22.21 26.65
C ALA A 313 -19.70 20.92 25.87
N GLU A 314 -20.54 20.49 24.94
CA GLU A 314 -20.28 19.33 24.08
C GLU A 314 -19.19 19.59 23.03
N GLN A 315 -19.00 20.84 22.58
CA GLN A 315 -17.93 21.20 21.65
C GLN A 315 -16.57 21.44 22.33
N SER A 316 -16.56 21.77 23.62
CA SER A 316 -15.35 22.04 24.39
C SER A 316 -14.62 20.75 24.80
N ASP A 317 -14.10 20.00 23.83
CA ASP A 317 -13.11 18.93 24.05
C ASP A 317 -11.69 19.50 24.24
N ALA A 318 -11.53 20.82 24.10
CA ALA A 318 -10.27 21.53 24.23
C ALA A 318 -10.09 22.11 25.64
N ARG A 319 -9.28 21.44 26.46
CA ARG A 319 -8.50 22.01 27.59
C ARG A 319 -9.25 23.08 28.41
N LEU A 320 -10.35 22.71 29.06
CA LEU A 320 -10.89 23.53 30.14
C LEU A 320 -9.81 23.68 31.21
N ASP A 321 -9.45 24.94 31.55
CA ASP A 321 -8.58 25.22 32.67
C ASP A 321 -9.29 24.77 33.97
N LYS A 322 -8.61 23.93 34.74
CA LYS A 322 -9.14 23.28 35.95
C LYS A 322 -8.21 23.57 37.14
N PRO A 323 -8.16 24.83 37.61
CA PRO A 323 -7.44 25.14 38.83
C PRO A 323 -8.01 24.37 40.01
N VAL A 324 -7.18 24.13 41.03
CA VAL A 324 -7.64 23.58 42.32
C VAL A 324 -8.36 24.68 43.07
N LEU A 325 -9.64 24.46 43.36
CA LEU A 325 -10.53 25.42 44.03
C LEU A 325 -10.91 24.91 45.42
N ASP A 326 -11.01 25.82 46.40
CA ASP A 326 -11.62 25.50 47.69
C ASP A 326 -13.15 25.46 47.54
N VAL A 327 -13.72 24.28 47.78
CA VAL A 327 -15.16 24.05 47.61
C VAL A 327 -15.98 24.85 48.63
N ARG A 328 -15.42 25.14 49.81
CA ARG A 328 -16.08 25.93 50.85
C ARG A 328 -16.31 27.37 50.39
N GLU A 329 -15.29 27.98 49.80
CA GLU A 329 -15.35 29.37 49.29
C GLU A 329 -16.34 29.49 48.13
N GLU A 330 -16.23 28.57 47.16
CA GLU A 330 -17.11 28.55 45.99
C GLU A 330 -18.58 28.29 46.38
N ALA A 331 -18.84 27.38 47.33
CA ALA A 331 -20.18 27.15 47.87
C ALA A 331 -20.71 28.34 48.68
N ALA A 332 -19.85 29.04 49.43
CA ALA A 332 -20.23 30.24 50.18
C ALA A 332 -20.67 31.37 49.24
N ALA A 333 -19.95 31.59 48.14
CA ALA A 333 -20.30 32.59 47.13
C ALA A 333 -21.68 32.29 46.50
N VAL A 334 -21.97 31.03 46.20
CA VAL A 334 -23.28 30.61 45.67
C VAL A 334 -24.40 30.76 46.73
N CYS A 335 -24.14 30.38 47.98
CA CYS A 335 -25.12 30.56 49.07
C CYS A 335 -25.46 32.05 49.27
N ALA A 336 -24.45 32.93 49.25
CA ALA A 336 -24.65 34.36 49.37
C ALA A 336 -25.55 34.94 48.26
N PHE A 337 -25.38 34.47 47.02
CA PHE A 337 -26.23 34.88 45.89
C PHE A 337 -27.70 34.49 46.09
N TYR A 338 -27.96 33.31 46.66
CA TYR A 338 -29.32 32.79 46.89
C TYR A 338 -29.92 33.16 48.26
N GLN A 339 -29.19 33.88 49.11
CA GLN A 339 -29.60 34.19 50.48
C GLN A 339 -30.91 34.99 50.53
N ALA A 340 -31.06 36.00 49.68
CA ALA A 340 -32.28 36.82 49.63
C ALA A 340 -33.53 35.99 49.30
N MET A 341 -33.45 35.13 48.29
CA MET A 341 -34.56 34.24 47.91
C MET A 341 -34.84 33.19 48.99
N ALA A 342 -33.80 32.71 49.67
CA ALA A 342 -33.95 31.78 50.77
C ALA A 342 -34.64 32.44 51.97
N ASP A 343 -34.32 33.70 52.28
CA ASP A 343 -34.95 34.46 53.36
C ASP A 343 -36.43 34.76 53.07
N GLU A 344 -36.78 35.11 51.82
CA GLU A 344 -38.18 35.27 51.37
C GLU A 344 -39.01 33.99 51.51
N LEU A 345 -38.41 32.84 51.18
CA LEU A 345 -39.03 31.53 51.38
C LEU A 345 -38.97 31.06 52.85
N GLY A 346 -38.19 31.76 53.69
CA GLY A 346 -37.95 31.43 55.09
C GLY A 346 -37.10 30.17 55.31
N VAL A 347 -36.18 29.89 54.41
CA VAL A 347 -35.42 28.65 54.28
C VAL A 347 -33.95 28.95 54.66
N ALA A 348 -33.46 28.43 55.80
CA ALA A 348 -32.07 28.61 56.28
C ALA A 348 -30.94 27.84 55.53
N LEU A 349 -30.13 28.53 54.72
CA LEU A 349 -28.95 27.96 54.04
C LEU A 349 -27.82 27.62 55.02
N ILE A 350 -27.31 26.37 55.00
CA ILE A 350 -26.18 25.93 55.85
C ILE A 350 -25.06 25.35 54.98
N ASN A 351 -23.98 26.11 54.78
CA ASN A 351 -22.80 25.63 54.05
C ASN A 351 -21.93 24.72 54.95
N ARG A 352 -21.85 23.43 54.59
CA ARG A 352 -20.94 22.43 55.20
C ARG A 352 -19.94 21.85 54.21
N ALA A 353 -19.67 22.54 53.10
CA ALA A 353 -18.72 22.07 52.11
C ALA A 353 -17.29 22.03 52.69
N ILE A 354 -16.57 20.93 52.39
CA ILE A 354 -15.19 20.70 52.82
C ILE A 354 -14.43 20.06 51.65
N GLY A 355 -13.19 20.48 51.43
CA GLY A 355 -12.27 19.88 50.47
C GLY A 355 -11.92 20.80 49.30
N SER A 356 -11.07 20.30 48.41
CA SER A 356 -10.64 21.02 47.21
C SER A 356 -10.97 20.20 45.96
N VAL A 357 -11.31 20.88 44.87
CA VAL A 357 -11.66 20.23 43.59
C VAL A 357 -10.96 20.91 42.43
N ALA A 358 -10.42 20.12 41.50
CA ALA A 358 -9.89 20.63 40.24
C ALA A 358 -11.03 20.82 39.24
N ALA A 359 -11.51 22.05 39.10
CA ALA A 359 -12.68 22.36 38.28
C ALA A 359 -12.59 23.77 37.67
N ASN A 360 -13.36 24.01 36.61
CA ASN A 360 -13.56 25.36 36.12
C ASN A 360 -14.48 26.12 37.10
N PRO A 361 -14.09 27.30 37.62
CA PRO A 361 -14.87 28.04 38.62
C PRO A 361 -16.30 28.34 38.16
N GLY A 362 -16.48 28.76 36.90
CA GLY A 362 -17.79 29.10 36.35
C GLY A 362 -18.73 27.89 36.24
N LEU A 363 -18.21 26.73 35.82
CA LEU A 363 -18.99 25.50 35.74
C LEU A 363 -19.37 24.96 37.13
N LEU A 364 -18.45 25.04 38.10
CA LEU A 364 -18.71 24.61 39.48
C LEU A 364 -19.78 25.47 40.15
N ARG A 365 -19.68 26.81 40.08
CA ARG A 365 -20.71 27.71 40.61
C ARG A 365 -22.07 27.49 39.97
N ARG A 366 -22.11 27.27 38.65
CA ARG A 366 -23.36 27.01 37.93
C ARG A 366 -23.99 25.68 38.35
N ALA A 367 -23.20 24.63 38.54
CA ALA A 367 -23.70 23.35 39.04
C ALA A 367 -24.28 23.48 40.45
N LEU A 368 -23.55 24.13 41.37
CA LEU A 368 -24.01 24.40 42.73
C LEU A 368 -25.27 25.29 42.73
N GLY A 369 -25.31 26.32 41.89
CA GLY A 369 -26.45 27.21 41.74
C GLY A 369 -27.69 26.50 41.18
N ASN A 370 -27.53 25.59 40.22
CA ASN A 370 -28.63 24.78 39.71
C ASN A 370 -29.19 23.84 40.78
N LEU A 371 -28.34 23.19 41.57
CA LEU A 371 -28.77 22.33 42.67
C LEU A 371 -29.50 23.13 43.75
N LEU A 372 -28.94 24.28 44.15
CA LEU A 372 -29.53 25.11 45.19
C LEU A 372 -30.83 25.78 44.73
N GLY A 373 -30.88 26.26 43.48
CA GLY A 373 -32.10 26.79 42.87
C GLY A 373 -33.21 25.74 42.78
N ASN A 374 -32.88 24.49 42.44
CA ASN A 374 -33.85 23.39 42.49
C ASN A 374 -34.29 23.04 43.91
N ALA A 375 -33.36 23.01 44.87
CA ALA A 375 -33.69 22.74 46.27
C ALA A 375 -34.66 23.80 46.82
N LEU A 376 -34.42 25.08 46.55
CA LEU A 376 -35.29 26.16 47.01
C LEU A 376 -36.68 26.12 46.36
N ARG A 377 -36.78 25.80 45.06
CA ARG A 377 -38.07 25.69 44.35
C ARG A 377 -38.93 24.50 44.78
N HIS A 378 -38.32 23.36 45.11
CA HIS A 378 -39.04 22.12 45.40
C HIS A 378 -39.11 21.77 46.89
N THR A 379 -38.65 22.64 47.77
CA THR A 379 -38.82 22.47 49.23
C THR A 379 -40.17 23.05 49.63
N PRO A 380 -41.18 22.24 50.02
CA PRO A 380 -42.45 22.76 50.50
C PRO A 380 -42.24 23.55 51.79
N ALA A 381 -43.08 24.57 52.03
CA ALA A 381 -43.09 25.31 53.27
C ALA A 381 -43.30 24.34 54.47
N GLY A 382 -42.22 23.99 55.16
CA GLY A 382 -42.21 23.07 56.31
C GLY A 382 -41.65 21.66 56.08
N GLY A 383 -41.15 21.30 54.89
CA GLY A 383 -40.60 19.96 54.62
C GLY A 383 -39.07 19.89 54.64
N ARG A 384 -38.51 18.91 55.37
CA ARG A 384 -37.08 18.53 55.29
C ARG A 384 -36.88 17.53 54.15
N SER A 385 -36.05 17.86 53.17
CA SER A 385 -35.54 16.89 52.19
C SER A 385 -34.02 16.88 52.18
N VAL A 386 -33.43 15.69 52.05
CA VAL A 386 -31.99 15.42 52.14
C VAL A 386 -31.50 15.09 50.73
N SER A 387 -30.57 15.88 50.17
CA SER A 387 -29.81 15.47 48.99
C SER A 387 -28.54 14.71 49.42
N GLY A 388 -28.33 13.54 48.80
CA GLY A 388 -27.19 12.65 49.06
C GLY A 388 -25.83 13.14 48.51
N PRO A 389 -24.73 12.46 48.89
CA PRO A 389 -23.34 12.90 48.67
C PRO A 389 -22.92 12.95 47.18
N PRO A 390 -21.92 13.78 46.81
CA PRO A 390 -20.85 14.32 47.66
C PRO A 390 -21.10 15.72 48.24
N PHE A 391 -22.24 16.34 47.94
CA PHE A 391 -22.61 17.66 48.46
C PHE A 391 -23.79 17.54 49.42
N SER A 392 -23.53 17.51 50.73
CA SER A 392 -24.60 17.53 51.74
C SER A 392 -24.86 18.95 52.25
N LEU A 393 -25.85 19.62 51.65
CA LEU A 393 -26.49 20.82 52.23
C LEU A 393 -27.63 20.32 53.13
N ARG A 394 -27.49 20.46 54.45
CA ARG A 394 -28.49 20.01 55.42
C ARG A 394 -29.21 21.21 56.02
N TYR A 395 -30.53 21.22 55.96
CA TYR A 395 -31.38 22.31 56.44
C TYR A 395 -31.91 22.05 57.86
N CYS A 396 -31.87 23.06 58.73
CA CYS A 396 -32.50 22.99 60.07
C CYS A 396 -33.15 24.34 60.42
N ARG A 397 -34.44 24.32 60.74
CA ARG A 397 -35.22 25.47 61.23
C ARG A 397 -35.45 25.27 62.74
N SER A 398 -34.39 25.39 63.55
CA SER A 398 -34.48 25.51 65.01
C SER A 398 -33.08 25.66 65.61
N SER A 399 -32.92 26.67 66.45
CA SER A 399 -31.77 26.91 67.32
C SER A 399 -31.63 25.76 68.33
N SER A 400 -31.11 24.62 67.89
CA SER A 400 -30.78 23.50 68.76
C SER A 400 -29.63 22.74 68.13
N VAL A 401 -28.43 22.99 68.66
CA VAL A 401 -27.22 22.21 68.39
C VAL A 401 -27.49 20.78 68.82
N ILE A 402 -27.57 19.86 67.85
CA ILE A 402 -27.51 18.42 68.13
C ILE A 402 -26.21 17.91 67.54
N ALA A 403 -25.27 17.64 68.44
CA ALA A 403 -24.09 16.84 68.20
C ALA A 403 -24.53 15.39 67.93
N VAL A 404 -23.90 14.72 66.97
CA VAL A 404 -23.87 13.25 66.90
C VAL A 404 -22.43 12.83 66.56
N PRO A 405 -21.79 11.95 67.34
CA PRO A 405 -20.45 11.43 67.08
C PRO A 405 -20.47 10.23 66.13
N GLY A 406 -19.36 10.01 65.41
CA GLY A 406 -19.09 8.83 64.58
C GLY A 406 -19.00 9.15 63.11
#